data_AF-A0A849MW84-F1
#
_entry.id   AF-A0A849MW84-F1
#
_cell.length_a   1.000
_cell.length_b   1.000
_cell.length_c   1.000
_cell.angle_alpha   90.00
_cell.angle_beta   90.00
_cell.angle_gamma   90.00
#
_symmetry.space_group_name_H-M   'P 1'
#
loop_
_entity.id
_entity.type
_entity.pdbx_description
1 polymer ?
#
loop_
_entity_poly.entity_id
_entity_poly.type
_entity_poly.pdbx_seq_one_letter_code
_entity_poly.pdbx_strand_id
1 'polypeptide(L)'
;MLERVAGAPGLARRLRLALLPGWERVALRGTPYPTLRRRLGVLTPGAVLRPDPVAFARLTAYEGAEYRLVPVRVARLRQAGGGASTPLWARAWVAPAWRAGAPG
;
A
#
# COMPACT_ATOMS: atom_id res chain seq x y z
N MET A 1 0.80 7.15 13.79
CA MET A 1 0.14 5.84 13.67
C MET A 1 1.09 4.77 13.13
N LEU A 2 1.64 4.91 11.93
CA LEU A 2 2.56 3.93 11.32
C LEU A 2 3.73 3.52 12.23
N GLU A 3 4.46 4.50 12.79
CA GLU A 3 5.63 4.21 13.64
C GLU A 3 5.26 3.53 14.95
N ARG A 4 4.08 3.85 15.51
CA ARG A 4 3.53 3.23 16.71
C ARG A 4 3.15 1.77 16.46
N VAL A 5 2.52 1.49 15.34
CA VAL A 5 2.11 0.13 14.94
C VAL A 5 3.33 -0.72 14.59
N ALA A 6 4.26 -0.19 13.79
CA ALA A 6 5.49 -0.89 13.44
C ALA A 6 6.46 -1.00 14.64
N GLY A 7 6.30 -0.15 15.66
CA GLY A 7 7.24 0.03 16.77
C GLY A 7 8.66 0.33 16.29
N ALA A 8 8.77 1.12 15.21
CA ALA A 8 10.01 1.48 14.54
C ALA A 8 10.07 3.02 14.37
N PRO A 9 10.75 3.73 15.28
CA PRO A 9 10.92 5.18 15.18
C PRO A 9 11.61 5.58 13.87
N GLY A 10 11.13 6.62 13.20
CA GLY A 10 11.70 7.10 11.93
C GLY A 10 11.27 6.32 10.69
N LEU A 11 10.40 5.29 10.82
CA LEU A 11 9.90 4.53 9.67
C LEU A 11 9.15 5.43 8.68
N ALA A 12 8.47 6.48 9.16
CA ALA A 12 7.76 7.42 8.30
C ALA A 12 8.73 8.16 7.35
N ARG A 13 9.96 8.46 7.79
CA ARG A 13 10.99 9.11 6.96
C ARG A 13 11.53 8.21 5.84
N ARG A 14 11.33 6.90 5.97
CA ARG A 14 11.72 5.88 4.98
C ARG A 14 10.65 5.62 3.94
N LEU A 15 9.45 6.18 4.10
CA LEU A 15 8.42 6.15 3.06
C LEU A 15 8.95 6.83 1.80
N ARG A 16 8.68 6.20 0.67
CA ARG A 16 8.96 6.75 -0.66
C ARG A 16 7.65 6.79 -1.42
N LEU A 17 7.28 7.98 -1.90
CA LEU A 17 6.08 8.13 -2.71
C LEU A 17 6.15 7.21 -3.93
N ALA A 18 5.01 6.66 -4.32
CA ALA A 18 4.90 5.75 -5.45
C ALA A 18 3.52 5.83 -6.08
N LEU A 19 3.42 5.41 -7.33
CA LEU A 19 2.19 5.16 -8.05
C LEU A 19 1.99 3.66 -8.19
N LEU A 20 0.75 3.21 -8.04
CA LEU A 20 0.32 1.83 -8.19
C LEU A 20 -0.61 1.71 -9.41
N PRO A 21 -0.09 1.28 -10.57
CA PRO A 21 -0.89 1.11 -11.78
C PRO A 21 -1.78 -0.12 -11.74
N GLY A 22 -2.96 -0.02 -12.36
CA GLY A 22 -3.89 -1.15 -12.51
C GLY A 22 -4.68 -1.47 -11.24
N TRP A 23 -4.62 -0.58 -10.24
CA TRP A 23 -5.34 -0.69 -8.99
C TRP A 23 -6.00 0.64 -8.64
N GLU A 24 -7.11 0.53 -7.96
CA GLU A 24 -7.91 1.63 -7.44
C GLU A 24 -8.09 1.45 -5.93
N ARG A 25 -7.95 2.54 -5.18
CA ARG A 25 -8.27 2.58 -3.75
C ARG A 25 -9.78 2.78 -3.59
N VAL A 26 -10.44 1.85 -2.90
CA VAL A 26 -11.88 1.87 -2.61
C VAL A 26 -12.13 1.66 -1.12
N ALA A 27 -13.32 1.99 -0.63
CA ALA A 27 -13.69 1.67 0.74
C ALA A 27 -13.82 0.15 0.94
N LEU A 28 -13.37 -0.36 2.09
CA LEU A 28 -13.68 -1.71 2.53
C LEU A 28 -15.09 -1.73 3.14
N ARG A 29 -15.99 -2.52 2.57
CA ARG A 29 -17.40 -2.60 3.01
C ARG A 29 -17.51 -2.84 4.51
N GLY A 30 -18.35 -2.04 5.17
CA GLY A 30 -18.62 -2.13 6.61
C GLY A 30 -17.53 -1.56 7.52
N THR A 31 -16.50 -0.89 6.97
CA THR A 31 -15.42 -0.29 7.75
C THR A 31 -15.05 1.10 7.20
N PRO A 32 -14.41 1.98 7.99
CA PRO A 32 -13.85 3.23 7.50
C PRO A 32 -12.52 3.04 6.76
N TYR A 33 -12.00 1.80 6.67
CA TYR A 33 -10.68 1.52 6.13
C TYR A 33 -10.72 1.31 4.61
N PRO A 34 -9.66 1.69 3.88
CA PRO A 34 -9.58 1.46 2.45
C PRO A 34 -9.12 0.02 2.12
N THR A 35 -9.37 -0.41 0.89
CA THR A 35 -8.77 -1.58 0.26
C THR A 35 -8.43 -1.27 -1.21
N LEU A 36 -7.79 -2.21 -1.90
CA LEU A 36 -7.43 -2.10 -3.31
C LEU A 36 -8.31 -3.02 -4.17
N ARG A 37 -8.72 -2.52 -5.34
CA ARG A 37 -9.42 -3.29 -6.38
C ARG A 37 -8.68 -3.17 -7.69
N ARG A 38 -8.60 -4.25 -8.48
CA ARG A 38 -8.03 -4.19 -9.83
C ARG A 38 -8.88 -3.29 -10.73
N ARG A 39 -8.25 -2.31 -11.37
CA ARG A 39 -8.87 -1.45 -12.38
C ARG A 39 -7.80 -1.00 -13.38
N LEU A 40 -7.86 -1.54 -14.59
CA LEU A 40 -6.92 -1.21 -15.66
C LEU A 40 -7.01 0.28 -16.02
N GLY A 41 -5.88 0.87 -16.41
CA GLY A 41 -5.79 2.30 -16.75
C GLY A 41 -5.77 3.26 -15.55
N VAL A 42 -6.00 2.79 -14.32
CA VAL A 42 -5.94 3.64 -13.11
C VAL A 42 -4.53 3.66 -12.52
N LEU A 43 -4.11 4.85 -12.08
CA LEU A 43 -2.90 5.08 -11.31
C LEU A 43 -3.29 5.53 -9.90
N THR A 44 -3.07 4.68 -8.90
CA THR A 44 -3.34 5.04 -7.49
C THR A 44 -2.10 5.61 -6.82
N PRO A 45 -2.11 6.86 -6.30
CA PRO A 45 -1.03 7.39 -5.49
C PRO A 45 -0.92 6.69 -4.13
N GLY A 46 0.32 6.48 -3.68
CA GLY A 46 0.61 5.88 -2.39
C GLY A 46 2.07 6.04 -2.00
N ALA A 47 2.54 5.17 -1.11
CA ALA A 47 3.93 5.12 -0.70
C ALA A 47 4.37 3.67 -0.50
N VAL A 48 5.66 3.43 -0.73
CA VAL A 48 6.33 2.17 -0.46
C VAL A 48 7.30 2.36 0.70
N LEU A 49 7.43 1.33 1.53
CA LEU A 49 8.47 1.26 2.54
C LEU A 49 9.14 -0.11 2.48
N ARG A 50 10.41 -0.17 2.88
CA ARG A 50 11.13 -1.41 3.13
C ARG A 50 11.34 -1.53 4.63
N PRO A 51 10.43 -2.18 5.38
CA PRO A 51 10.57 -2.38 6.82
C PRO A 51 11.63 -3.43 7.10
N ASP A 52 12.19 -3.41 8.31
CA ASP A 52 12.89 -4.57 8.87
C ASP A 52 11.89 -5.71 9.20
N PRO A 53 12.36 -6.94 9.44
CA PRO A 53 11.47 -8.09 9.69
C PRO A 53 10.55 -7.93 10.90
N VAL A 54 11.00 -7.27 11.97
CA VAL A 54 10.22 -7.08 13.20
C VAL A 54 9.09 -6.08 12.94
N ALA A 55 9.39 -4.95 12.31
CA ALA A 55 8.39 -3.99 11.88
C ALA A 55 7.39 -4.62 10.89
N PHE A 56 7.85 -5.47 9.97
CA PHE A 56 6.99 -6.17 9.01
C PHE A 56 6.02 -7.14 9.69
N ALA A 57 6.48 -7.91 10.67
CA ALA A 57 5.63 -8.83 11.43
C ALA A 57 4.55 -8.06 12.21
N ARG A 58 4.92 -6.94 12.85
CA ARG A 58 3.95 -6.07 13.56
C ARG A 58 2.92 -5.43 12.63
N LEU A 59 3.35 -4.93 11.47
CA LEU A 59 2.43 -4.42 10.45
C LEU A 59 1.48 -5.52 9.97
N THR A 60 1.98 -6.73 9.75
CA THR A 60 1.15 -7.87 9.33
C THR A 60 0.11 -8.24 10.40
N ALA A 61 0.50 -8.25 11.67
CA ALA A 61 -0.42 -8.52 12.77
C ALA A 61 -1.50 -7.44 12.92
N TYR A 62 -1.16 -6.18 12.66
CA TYR A 62 -2.09 -5.05 12.74
C TYR A 62 -3.14 -5.04 11.63
N GLU A 63 -2.75 -5.31 10.39
CA GLU A 63 -3.70 -5.40 9.26
C GLU A 63 -4.68 -6.57 9.44
N GLY A 64 -4.24 -7.61 10.15
CA GLY A 64 -5.08 -8.73 10.55
C GLY A 64 -5.49 -9.64 9.39
N ALA A 65 -6.43 -10.55 9.67
CA ALA A 65 -6.85 -11.59 8.73
C ALA A 65 -7.77 -11.08 7.59
N GLU A 66 -8.26 -9.83 7.69
CA GLU A 66 -9.15 -9.25 6.69
C GLU A 66 -8.44 -8.92 5.37
N TYR A 67 -7.11 -8.80 5.42
CA TYR A 67 -6.27 -8.48 4.29
C TYR A 67 -5.28 -9.60 3.96
N ARG A 68 -4.97 -9.76 2.68
CA ARG A 68 -3.93 -10.67 2.18
C ARG A 68 -2.82 -9.87 1.52
N LEU A 69 -1.58 -10.33 1.67
CA LEU A 69 -0.45 -9.74 0.95
C LEU A 69 -0.44 -10.21 -0.50
N VAL A 70 -0.65 -9.28 -1.42
CA VAL A 70 -0.65 -9.53 -2.86
C VAL A 70 0.58 -8.86 -3.49
N PRO A 71 1.31 -9.54 -4.39
CA PRO A 71 2.39 -8.91 -5.15
C PRO A 71 1.84 -7.87 -6.11
N VAL A 72 2.47 -6.70 -6.13
CA VAL A 72 2.11 -5.56 -6.98
C VAL A 72 3.34 -4.92 -7.60
N ARG A 73 3.17 -4.31 -8.77
CA ARG A 73 4.19 -3.48 -9.41
C ARG A 73 3.89 -2.01 -9.13
N VAL A 74 4.87 -1.29 -8.60
CA VAL A 74 4.75 0.13 -8.25
C VAL A 74 5.85 0.92 -8.96
N ALA A 75 5.55 2.14 -9.38
CA ALA A 75 6.53 3.09 -9.89
C ALA A 75 6.86 4.06 -8.76
N ARG A 76 8.11 4.11 -8.28
CA ARG A 76 8.49 5.10 -7.27
C ARG A 76 8.42 6.50 -7.86
N LEU A 77 8.25 7.52 -7.04
CA LEU A 77 8.45 8.90 -7.48
C LEU A 77 9.83 9.33 -7.01
N ARG A 78 10.64 9.90 -7.92
CA ARG A 78 11.89 10.57 -7.52
C ARG A 78 11.51 11.84 -6.76
N GLN A 79 12.19 12.12 -5.64
CA GLN A 79 12.02 13.39 -4.95
C GLN A 79 12.74 14.48 -5.74
N ALA A 80 11.97 15.49 -6.16
CA ALA A 80 12.33 16.64 -7.01
C ALA A 80 12.79 16.30 -8.44
N GLY A 81 12.10 16.86 -9.45
CA GLY A 81 12.61 16.99 -10.82
C GLY A 81 12.49 15.77 -11.73
N GLY A 82 11.26 15.39 -12.08
CA GLY A 82 10.89 14.84 -13.39
C GLY A 82 11.67 13.62 -13.92
N GLY A 83 11.08 12.44 -13.81
CA GLY A 83 11.49 11.28 -14.61
C GLY A 83 10.87 9.99 -14.14
N ALA A 84 10.36 9.19 -15.10
CA ALA A 84 9.75 7.89 -14.85
C ALA A 84 10.67 7.01 -14.00
N SER A 85 10.13 6.44 -12.93
CA SER A 85 10.86 5.49 -12.10
C SER A 85 10.74 4.08 -12.64
N THR A 86 11.82 3.32 -12.49
CA THR A 86 11.82 1.87 -12.68
C THR A 86 10.72 1.22 -11.84
N PRO A 87 9.82 0.43 -12.46
CA PRO A 87 8.85 -0.36 -11.73
C PRO A 87 9.58 -1.31 -10.78
N LEU A 88 9.08 -1.44 -9.55
CA LEU A 88 9.57 -2.40 -8.58
C LEU A 88 8.45 -3.29 -8.09
N TRP A 89 8.82 -4.51 -7.68
CA TRP A 89 7.91 -5.42 -7.02
C TRP A 89 7.79 -5.06 -5.54
N ALA A 90 6.55 -4.93 -5.09
CA ALA A 90 6.19 -4.72 -3.70
C ALA A 90 5.05 -5.67 -3.31
N ARG A 91 4.66 -5.63 -2.04
CA ARG A 91 3.45 -6.28 -1.56
C ARG A 91 2.50 -5.24 -1.02
N ALA A 92 1.21 -5.42 -1.26
CA ALA A 92 0.15 -4.61 -0.69
C ALA A 92 -0.84 -5.51 0.05
N TRP A 93 -1.35 -5.03 1.17
CA TRP A 93 -2.49 -5.64 1.85
C TRP A 93 -3.76 -5.34 1.07
N VAL A 94 -4.42 -6.40 0.60
CA VAL A 94 -5.63 -6.33 -0.22
C VAL A 94 -6.69 -7.23 0.41
N ALA A 95 -7.85 -6.66 0.72
CA ALA A 95 -8.98 -7.45 1.19
C ALA A 95 -9.59 -8.27 0.04
N PRO A 96 -10.33 -9.36 0.33
CA PRO A 96 -11.06 -10.11 -0.68
C PRO A 96 -11.95 -9.22 -1.56
N ALA A 97 -12.01 -9.52 -2.86
CA ALA A 97 -12.69 -8.67 -3.84
C ALA A 97 -14.17 -8.40 -3.51
N TRP A 98 -14.87 -9.35 -2.88
CA TRP A 98 -16.28 -9.19 -2.47
C TRP A 98 -16.48 -8.12 -1.38
N ARG A 99 -15.42 -7.76 -0.64
CA ARG A 99 -15.43 -6.67 0.34
C ARG A 99 -15.03 -5.33 -0.23
N ALA A 100 -14.55 -5.27 -1.48
CA ALA A 100 -14.27 -4.02 -2.15
C ALA A 100 -15.60 -3.28 -2.40
N GLY A 101 -15.69 -2.04 -1.93
CA GLY A 101 -16.83 -1.16 -2.15
C GLY A 101 -16.95 -0.70 -3.61
N ALA A 102 -18.01 0.07 -3.87
CA ALA A 102 -18.11 0.86 -5.09
C ALA A 102 -16.96 1.89 -5.14
N PRO A 103 -16.51 2.31 -6.34
CA PRO A 103 -15.61 3.45 -6.45
C PRO A 103 -16.28 4.69 -5.85
N GLY A 104 -15.50 5.49 -5.13
CA GLY A 104 -15.93 6.81 -4.63
C GLY A 104 -15.60 7.91 -5.61
#